data_AF-A0A7X9AN00-F1
#
_entry.id   AF-A0A7X9AN00-F1
#
_cell.length_a   1.000
_cell.length_b   1.000
_cell.length_c   1.000
_cell.angle_alpha   90.00
_cell.angle_beta   90.00
_cell.angle_gamma   90.00
#
_symmetry.space_group_name_H-M   'P 1'
#
loop_
_entity.id
_entity.type
_entity.pdbx_description
1 polymer ?
#
loop_
_entity_poly.entity_id
_entity_poly.type
_entity_poly.pdbx_seq_one_letter_code
_entity_poly.pdbx_strand_id
1 'polypeptide(L)'
;WTAAATDARMVGVSLPVMSNSGSGNQGLTATIPVLSAARFLGSAEEELLRAQTLSHLIAVHVKKSFGRLSPLCGATAAGVGASAGIVMLQGGDIEHVIAAVQNMFGTVTGMICDGAKPGCSLKVSACIYAAVQAAAVAMQGKQIAPTDGVIECDVEETIKNMERISKEGMDNMDELLFNIMMNKKNENA
;
A
#
# COMPACT_ATOMS: atom_id res chain seq x y z
N TRP A 1 8.16 12.83 1.88
CA TRP A 1 9.48 12.15 1.94
C TRP A 1 9.51 10.84 1.16
N THR A 2 8.54 9.94 1.35
CA THR A 2 8.55 8.61 0.73
C THR A 2 8.59 8.60 -0.80
N ALA A 3 7.83 9.48 -1.46
CA ALA A 3 7.82 9.59 -2.91
C ALA A 3 9.20 9.97 -3.46
N ALA A 4 9.87 10.95 -2.83
CA ALA A 4 11.22 11.36 -3.21
C ALA A 4 12.25 10.23 -2.99
N ALA A 5 12.15 9.47 -1.90
CA ALA A 5 13.00 8.31 -1.66
C ALA A 5 12.76 7.19 -2.70
N THR A 6 11.50 7.00 -3.09
CA THR A 6 11.14 6.06 -4.16
C THR A 6 11.68 6.52 -5.51
N ASP A 7 11.57 7.81 -5.82
CA ASP A 7 12.10 8.39 -7.05
C ASP A 7 13.61 8.20 -7.16
N ALA A 8 14.35 8.60 -6.12
CA ALA A 8 15.80 8.38 -6.01
C ALA A 8 16.18 6.91 -6.20
N ARG A 9 15.44 5.98 -5.59
CA ARG A 9 15.66 4.54 -5.77
C ARG A 9 15.41 4.10 -7.23
N MET A 10 14.35 4.60 -7.85
CA MET A 10 13.96 4.22 -9.21
C MET A 10 14.85 4.79 -10.30
N VAL A 11 15.60 5.87 -10.02
CA VAL A 11 16.65 6.38 -10.90
C VAL A 11 18.04 5.79 -10.59
N GLY A 12 18.15 4.85 -9.64
CA GLY A 12 19.38 4.10 -9.38
C GLY A 12 20.35 4.73 -8.38
N VAL A 13 19.87 5.62 -7.49
CA VAL A 13 20.71 6.14 -6.40
C VAL A 13 21.18 5.00 -5.49
N SER A 14 22.49 4.93 -5.25
CA SER A 14 23.15 3.86 -4.48
C SER A 14 23.03 4.04 -2.96
N LEU A 15 21.80 4.13 -2.46
CA LEU A 15 21.49 4.13 -1.02
C LEU A 15 20.72 2.86 -0.63
N PRO A 16 21.00 2.27 0.55
CA PRO A 16 20.31 1.07 0.99
C PRO A 16 18.84 1.35 1.30
N VAL A 17 17.98 0.37 1.01
CA VAL A 17 16.55 0.42 1.32
C VAL A 17 16.12 -0.93 1.87
N MET A 18 15.46 -0.93 3.02
CA MET A 18 14.86 -2.13 3.58
C MET A 18 13.65 -2.54 2.75
N SER A 19 13.56 -3.81 2.37
CA SER A 19 12.42 -4.33 1.61
C SER A 19 11.28 -4.78 2.51
N ASN A 20 10.04 -4.60 2.06
CA ASN A 20 8.89 -5.38 2.53
C ASN A 20 8.47 -6.31 1.39
N SER A 21 8.27 -7.60 1.69
CA SER A 21 7.79 -8.59 0.72
C SER A 21 8.56 -8.59 -0.62
N GLY A 22 9.89 -8.44 -0.55
CA GLY A 22 10.78 -8.43 -1.72
C GLY A 22 10.87 -7.10 -2.49
N SER A 23 10.22 -6.02 -2.02
CA SER A 23 10.26 -4.70 -2.68
C SER A 23 10.70 -3.58 -1.75
N GLY A 24 11.73 -2.84 -2.18
CA GLY A 24 12.19 -1.63 -1.47
C GLY A 24 11.15 -0.50 -1.48
N ASN A 25 10.36 -0.36 -2.56
CA ASN A 25 9.29 0.65 -2.60
C ASN A 25 8.22 0.34 -1.54
N GLN A 26 7.86 -0.93 -1.36
CA GLN A 26 6.94 -1.35 -0.30
C GLN A 26 7.52 -1.07 1.09
N GLY A 27 8.81 -1.32 1.28
CA GLY A 27 9.49 -1.00 2.54
C GLY A 27 9.45 0.49 2.86
N LEU A 28 9.76 1.35 1.89
CA LEU A 28 9.65 2.81 2.05
C LEU A 28 8.21 3.23 2.37
N THR A 29 7.23 2.68 1.67
CA THR A 29 5.80 2.97 1.88
C THR A 29 5.29 2.53 3.25
N ALA A 30 5.72 1.37 3.76
CA ALA A 30 5.36 0.93 5.11
C ALA A 30 6.11 1.71 6.20
N THR A 31 7.30 2.22 5.90
CA THR A 31 8.20 2.85 6.90
C THR A 31 7.98 4.34 7.07
N ILE A 32 8.23 5.09 6.00
CA ILE A 32 8.41 6.54 6.10
C ILE A 32 7.13 7.27 6.53
N PRO A 33 5.91 6.91 6.06
CA PRO A 33 4.68 7.56 6.51
C PRO A 33 4.43 7.40 8.01
N VAL A 34 4.64 6.19 8.55
CA VAL A 34 4.46 5.90 9.99
C VAL A 34 5.48 6.68 10.81
N LEU A 35 6.75 6.69 10.41
CA LEU A 35 7.78 7.52 11.02
C LEU A 35 7.43 9.01 10.99
N SER A 36 6.90 9.50 9.86
CA SER A 36 6.51 10.90 9.70
C SER A 36 5.33 11.25 10.60
N ALA A 37 4.35 10.36 10.74
CA ALA A 37 3.22 10.53 11.64
C ALA A 37 3.65 10.52 13.11
N ALA A 38 4.52 9.59 13.52
CA ALA A 38 5.04 9.54 14.88
C ALA A 38 5.78 10.83 15.26
N ARG A 39 6.61 11.35 14.34
CA ARG A 39 7.29 12.65 14.53
C ARG A 39 6.32 13.81 14.67
N PHE A 40 5.25 13.81 13.86
CA PHE A 40 4.22 14.85 13.91
C PHE A 40 3.42 14.79 15.22
N LEU A 41 3.13 13.58 15.72
CA LEU A 41 2.37 13.35 16.95
C LEU A 41 3.23 13.46 18.23
N GLY A 42 4.55 13.52 18.10
CA GLY A 42 5.47 13.52 19.24
C GLY A 42 5.51 12.18 19.98
N SER A 43 5.24 11.08 19.28
CA SER A 43 5.17 9.73 19.86
C SER A 43 6.52 9.26 20.39
N ALA A 44 6.48 8.42 21.44
CA ALA A 44 7.66 7.77 21.98
C ALA A 44 8.23 6.73 21.01
N GLU A 45 9.51 6.38 21.20
CA GLU A 45 10.20 5.39 20.35
C GLU A 45 9.50 4.03 20.36
N GLU A 46 9.07 3.56 21.53
CA GLU A 46 8.34 2.29 21.67
C GLU A 46 7.01 2.30 20.88
N GLU A 47 6.28 3.41 20.89
CA GLU A 47 5.02 3.56 20.14
C GLU A 47 5.27 3.51 18.64
N LEU A 48 6.31 4.22 18.17
CA LEU A 48 6.76 4.17 16.79
C LEU A 48 7.13 2.74 16.38
N LEU A 49 7.95 2.03 17.17
CA LEU A 49 8.39 0.68 16.84
C LEU A 49 7.22 -0.30 16.72
N ARG A 50 6.22 -0.19 17.61
CA ARG A 50 5.01 -1.01 17.56
C ARG A 50 4.16 -0.70 16.33
N ALA A 51 3.91 0.58 16.06
CA ALA A 51 3.16 1.01 14.88
C ALA A 51 3.86 0.62 13.58
N GLN A 52 5.19 0.72 13.55
CA GLN A 52 6.03 0.30 12.43
C GLN A 52 5.90 -1.20 12.19
N THR A 53 6.00 -1.99 13.26
CA THR A 53 5.83 -3.45 13.22
C THR A 53 4.46 -3.83 12.70
N LEU A 54 3.38 -3.22 13.22
CA LEU A 54 2.01 -3.46 12.76
C LEU A 54 1.87 -3.16 11.26
N SER A 55 2.41 -2.01 10.81
CA SER A 55 2.39 -1.63 9.40
C SER A 55 3.06 -2.67 8.50
N HIS A 56 4.22 -3.18 8.90
CA HIS A 56 4.91 -4.22 8.15
C HIS A 56 4.14 -5.54 8.13
N LEU A 57 3.59 -5.97 9.27
CA LEU A 57 2.84 -7.23 9.38
C LEU A 57 1.56 -7.21 8.52
N ILE A 58 0.80 -6.11 8.56
CA ILE A 58 -0.39 -5.96 7.72
C ILE A 58 -0.03 -5.91 6.23
N ALA A 59 1.03 -5.17 5.87
CA ALA A 59 1.50 -5.13 4.49
C ALA A 59 1.89 -6.52 3.97
N VAL A 60 2.56 -7.34 4.79
CA VAL A 60 2.93 -8.72 4.46
C VAL A 60 1.67 -9.60 4.33
N HIS A 61 0.72 -9.48 5.26
CA HIS A 61 -0.53 -10.23 5.25
C HIS A 61 -1.33 -9.97 3.97
N VAL A 62 -1.55 -8.70 3.64
CA VAL A 62 -2.25 -8.31 2.40
C VAL A 62 -1.48 -8.75 1.15
N LYS A 63 -0.16 -8.55 1.13
CA LYS A 63 0.66 -8.88 -0.04
C LYS A 63 0.71 -10.39 -0.32
N LYS A 64 0.59 -11.23 0.72
CA LYS A 64 0.49 -12.69 0.59
C LYS A 64 -0.72 -13.08 -0.25
N SER A 65 -1.87 -12.45 -0.02
CA SER A 65 -3.13 -12.70 -0.73
C SER A 65 -3.06 -12.30 -2.21
N PHE A 66 -2.29 -11.26 -2.55
CA PHE A 66 -2.10 -10.85 -3.95
C PHE A 66 -1.32 -11.90 -4.78
N GLY A 67 -0.63 -12.85 -4.15
CA GLY A 67 0.21 -13.84 -4.83
C GLY A 67 1.63 -13.35 -5.13
N ARG A 68 2.51 -14.27 -5.55
CA ARG A 68 3.94 -14.00 -5.76
C ARG A 68 4.21 -13.11 -6.98
N LEU A 69 3.50 -13.36 -8.07
CA LEU A 69 3.42 -12.52 -9.25
C LEU A 69 2.01 -11.96 -9.28
N SER A 70 1.89 -10.64 -9.19
CA SER A 70 0.60 -9.95 -9.10
C SER A 70 0.65 -8.69 -9.95
N PRO A 71 -0.36 -8.47 -10.80
CA PRO A 71 -0.52 -7.21 -11.51
C PRO A 71 -1.05 -6.09 -10.60
N LEU A 72 -1.39 -6.36 -9.33
CA LEU A 72 -1.70 -5.32 -8.35
C LEU A 72 -0.42 -4.71 -7.78
N CYS A 73 -0.40 -3.38 -7.69
CA CYS A 73 0.73 -2.64 -7.16
C CYS A 73 0.93 -2.95 -5.68
N GLY A 74 2.12 -3.42 -5.31
CA GLY A 74 2.49 -3.63 -3.91
C GLY A 74 2.48 -2.36 -3.06
N ALA A 75 2.52 -1.18 -3.67
CA ALA A 75 2.34 0.09 -2.96
C ALA A 75 0.98 0.17 -2.26
N THR A 76 -0.06 -0.46 -2.83
CA THR A 76 -1.39 -0.57 -2.22
C THR A 76 -1.31 -1.35 -0.91
N ALA A 77 -0.75 -2.56 -0.93
CA ALA A 77 -0.60 -3.39 0.28
C ALA A 77 0.25 -2.70 1.36
N ALA A 78 1.35 -2.06 0.96
CA ALA A 78 2.18 -1.29 1.89
C ALA A 78 1.48 -0.04 2.44
N GLY A 79 0.65 0.62 1.63
CA GLY A 79 -0.18 1.75 2.05
C GLY A 79 -1.25 1.34 3.06
N VAL A 80 -1.90 0.19 2.87
CA VAL A 80 -2.85 -0.40 3.84
C VAL A 80 -2.16 -0.58 5.19
N GLY A 81 -0.97 -1.18 5.20
CA GLY A 81 -0.17 -1.31 6.42
C GLY A 81 0.20 0.04 7.03
N ALA A 82 0.65 1.01 6.23
CA ALA A 82 0.96 2.35 6.71
C ALA A 82 -0.24 3.04 7.37
N SER A 83 -1.43 2.90 6.79
CA SER A 83 -2.68 3.44 7.35
C SER A 83 -2.97 2.86 8.73
N ALA A 84 -2.84 1.55 8.90
CA ALA A 84 -3.03 0.88 10.19
C ALA A 84 -1.99 1.33 11.24
N GLY A 85 -0.73 1.49 10.85
CA GLY A 85 0.32 2.04 11.73
C GLY A 85 0.00 3.47 12.19
N ILE A 86 -0.53 4.31 11.29
CA ILE A 86 -0.97 5.67 11.63
C ILE A 86 -2.12 5.65 12.63
N VAL A 87 -3.13 4.79 12.42
CA VAL A 87 -4.24 4.62 13.38
C VAL A 87 -3.74 4.21 14.76
N MET A 88 -2.79 3.27 14.82
CA MET A 88 -2.20 2.83 16.10
C MET A 88 -1.51 4.00 16.83
N LEU A 89 -0.75 4.84 16.10
CA LEU A 89 -0.12 6.03 16.69
C LEU A 89 -1.14 7.08 17.17
N GLN A 90 -2.33 7.10 16.58
CA GLN A 90 -3.44 7.97 16.98
C GLN A 90 -4.24 7.40 18.17
N GLY A 91 -3.84 6.25 18.72
CA GLY A 91 -4.52 5.60 19.83
C GLY A 91 -5.78 4.83 19.45
N GLY A 92 -5.96 4.52 18.16
CA GLY A 92 -7.07 3.71 17.69
C GLY A 92 -6.96 2.25 18.12
N ASP A 93 -8.12 1.62 18.32
CA ASP A 93 -8.24 0.19 18.61
C ASP A 93 -8.30 -0.66 17.32
N ILE A 94 -8.59 -1.95 17.48
CA ILE A 94 -8.69 -2.90 16.37
C ILE A 94 -9.80 -2.53 15.37
N GLU A 95 -10.92 -1.96 15.81
CA GLU A 95 -12.02 -1.57 14.93
C GLU A 95 -11.61 -0.38 14.05
N HIS A 96 -10.85 0.56 14.61
CA HIS A 96 -10.27 1.65 13.84
C HIS A 96 -9.25 1.15 12.81
N VAL A 97 -8.44 0.13 13.17
CA VAL A 97 -7.50 -0.49 12.24
C VAL A 97 -8.23 -1.19 11.10
N ILE A 98 -9.27 -1.97 11.41
CA ILE A 98 -10.13 -2.64 10.42
C ILE A 98 -10.74 -1.58 9.48
N ALA A 99 -11.35 -0.54 10.03
CA ALA A 99 -11.93 0.55 9.26
C ALA A 99 -10.92 1.20 8.30
N ALA A 100 -9.69 1.44 8.76
CA ALA A 100 -8.63 2.01 7.92
C ALA A 100 -8.20 1.07 6.79
N VAL A 101 -8.12 -0.23 7.05
CA VAL A 101 -7.83 -1.24 6.02
C VAL A 101 -8.94 -1.27 4.97
N GLN A 102 -10.21 -1.29 5.40
CA GLN A 102 -11.36 -1.27 4.50
C GLN A 102 -11.41 0.00 3.65
N ASN A 103 -11.18 1.16 4.27
CA ASN A 103 -11.09 2.45 3.58
C ASN A 103 -9.99 2.45 2.51
N MET A 104 -8.83 1.86 2.81
CA MET A 104 -7.75 1.74 1.85
C MET A 104 -8.11 0.85 0.67
N PHE A 105 -8.71 -0.32 0.90
CA PHE A 105 -9.17 -1.17 -0.20
C PHE A 105 -10.22 -0.46 -1.05
N GLY A 106 -11.20 0.21 -0.46
CA GLY A 106 -12.21 0.90 -1.25
C GLY A 106 -11.67 2.12 -2.03
N THR A 107 -10.52 2.68 -1.61
CA THR A 107 -9.96 3.89 -2.24
C THR A 107 -8.95 3.58 -3.36
N VAL A 108 -8.03 2.63 -3.15
CA VAL A 108 -6.86 2.44 -4.03
C VAL A 108 -6.74 1.05 -4.64
N THR A 109 -7.81 0.25 -4.58
CA THR A 109 -7.87 -1.02 -5.30
C THR A 109 -7.77 -0.80 -6.82
N GLY A 110 -7.09 -1.72 -7.51
CA GLY A 110 -6.94 -1.69 -8.97
C GLY A 110 -5.72 -0.92 -9.48
N MET A 111 -4.87 -0.37 -8.60
CA MET A 111 -3.59 0.20 -9.04
C MET A 111 -2.71 -0.89 -9.65
N ILE A 112 -2.38 -0.76 -10.94
CA ILE A 112 -1.64 -1.79 -11.69
C ILE A 112 -0.13 -1.70 -11.41
N CYS A 113 0.54 -2.85 -11.36
CA CYS A 113 1.99 -2.99 -11.33
C CYS A 113 2.54 -3.30 -12.73
N ASP A 114 3.13 -2.31 -13.38
CA ASP A 114 3.67 -2.38 -14.75
C ASP A 114 5.20 -2.22 -14.76
N GLY A 115 5.87 -2.74 -13.72
CA GLY A 115 7.33 -2.72 -13.58
C GLY A 115 7.91 -1.52 -12.80
N ALA A 116 9.13 -1.70 -12.31
CA ALA A 116 9.87 -0.71 -11.53
C ALA A 116 10.41 0.41 -12.43
N LYS A 117 10.05 1.66 -12.13
CA LYS A 117 10.41 2.86 -12.90
C LYS A 117 10.15 4.13 -12.09
N PRO A 118 10.66 5.32 -12.50
CA PRO A 118 10.46 6.56 -11.76
C PRO A 118 8.99 6.85 -11.41
N GLY A 119 8.05 6.51 -12.31
CA GLY A 119 6.60 6.64 -12.06
C GLY A 119 6.06 5.87 -10.83
N CYS A 120 6.81 4.93 -10.24
CA CYS A 120 6.46 4.34 -8.96
C CYS A 120 6.39 5.39 -7.83
N SER A 121 7.13 6.51 -7.92
CA SER A 121 7.07 7.59 -6.93
C SER A 121 5.68 8.20 -6.83
N LEU A 122 5.00 8.38 -7.97
CA LEU A 122 3.63 8.91 -8.05
C LEU A 122 2.62 7.91 -7.46
N LYS A 123 2.76 6.62 -7.80
CA LYS A 123 1.92 5.54 -7.24
C LYS A 123 2.03 5.47 -5.73
N VAL A 124 3.27 5.50 -5.21
CA VAL A 124 3.55 5.55 -3.77
C VAL A 124 2.96 6.81 -3.14
N SER A 125 3.10 7.98 -3.77
CA SER A 125 2.51 9.22 -3.26
C SER A 125 1.00 9.13 -3.11
N ALA A 126 0.30 8.59 -4.12
CA ALA A 126 -1.15 8.41 -4.07
C ALA A 126 -1.57 7.46 -2.94
N CYS A 127 -0.88 6.32 -2.77
CA CYS A 127 -1.16 5.38 -1.68
C CYS A 127 -0.96 6.01 -0.30
N ILE A 128 0.05 6.87 -0.12
CA ILE A 128 0.30 7.51 1.18
C ILE A 128 -0.74 8.56 1.50
N TYR A 129 -1.14 9.36 0.50
CA TYR A 129 -2.23 10.31 0.67
C TYR A 129 -3.52 9.59 1.08
N ALA A 130 -3.86 8.51 0.37
CA ALA A 130 -4.99 7.67 0.72
C ALA A 130 -4.85 7.06 2.13
N ALA A 131 -3.67 6.61 2.54
CA ALA A 131 -3.44 6.04 3.87
C ALA A 131 -3.69 7.04 5.00
N VAL A 132 -3.22 8.28 4.85
CA VAL A 132 -3.48 9.33 5.84
C VAL A 132 -4.97 9.67 5.90
N GLN A 133 -5.62 9.79 4.74
CA GLN A 133 -7.07 10.02 4.65
C GLN A 133 -7.87 8.87 5.29
N ALA A 134 -7.57 7.62 4.94
CA ALA A 134 -8.24 6.43 5.44
C ALA A 134 -8.10 6.29 6.96
N ALA A 135 -6.91 6.56 7.51
CA ALA A 135 -6.68 6.60 8.94
C ALA A 135 -7.51 7.70 9.63
N ALA A 136 -7.51 8.92 9.08
CA ALA A 136 -8.29 10.03 9.64
C ALA A 136 -9.80 9.76 9.64
N VAL A 137 -10.33 9.16 8.57
CA VAL A 137 -11.74 8.76 8.47
C VAL A 137 -12.04 7.61 9.46
N ALA A 138 -11.14 6.63 9.57
CA ALA A 138 -11.29 5.54 10.52
C ALA A 138 -11.33 6.03 11.96
N MET A 139 -10.47 6.98 12.36
CA MET A 139 -10.48 7.60 13.69
C MET A 139 -11.77 8.36 14.03
N GLN A 140 -12.62 8.66 13.05
CA GLN A 140 -13.96 9.22 13.26
C GLN A 140 -15.04 8.13 13.39
N GLY A 141 -14.66 6.85 13.50
CA GLY A 141 -15.56 5.71 13.50
C GLY A 141 -16.26 5.51 12.16
N LYS A 142 -15.62 5.90 11.05
CA LYS A 142 -16.18 5.80 9.70
C LYS A 142 -15.39 4.81 8.86
N GLN A 143 -16.12 3.96 8.15
CA GLN A 143 -15.59 3.09 7.11
C GLN A 143 -16.51 3.05 5.91
N ILE A 144 -15.96 2.68 4.75
CA ILE A 144 -16.74 2.32 3.56
C ILE A 144 -17.69 1.18 3.92
N ALA A 145 -18.94 1.26 3.44
CA ALA A 145 -19.96 0.29 3.81
C ALA A 145 -19.65 -1.09 3.21
N PRO A 146 -19.93 -2.19 3.94
CA PRO A 146 -19.83 -3.55 3.40
C PRO A 146 -20.72 -3.86 2.19
N THR A 147 -21.61 -2.94 1.81
CA THR A 147 -22.44 -3.05 0.61
C THR A 147 -21.74 -2.52 -0.64
N ASP A 148 -20.59 -1.85 -0.48
CA ASP A 148 -19.98 -1.04 -1.51
C ASP A 148 -18.82 -1.79 -2.18
N GLY A 149 -19.08 -2.26 -3.41
CA GLY A 149 -18.05 -2.80 -4.29
C GLY A 149 -17.41 -4.09 -3.76
N VAL A 150 -16.15 -3.99 -3.37
CA VAL A 150 -15.28 -5.13 -2.99
C VAL A 150 -15.16 -5.33 -1.48
N ILE A 151 -15.76 -4.43 -0.70
CA ILE A 151 -15.69 -4.41 0.76
C ILE A 151 -16.72 -5.35 1.33
N GLU A 152 -16.30 -6.16 2.30
CA GLU A 152 -17.12 -7.15 3.00
C GLU A 152 -17.29 -6.78 4.48
N CYS A 153 -18.20 -7.45 5.19
CA CYS A 153 -18.34 -7.27 6.64
C CYS A 153 -17.09 -7.71 7.40
N ASP A 154 -16.42 -8.75 6.91
CA ASP A 154 -15.15 -9.24 7.43
C ASP A 154 -13.99 -8.71 6.56
N VAL A 155 -13.00 -8.11 7.20
CA VAL A 155 -11.80 -7.59 6.53
C VAL A 155 -11.02 -8.72 5.84
N GLU A 156 -11.02 -9.93 6.38
CA GLU A 156 -10.35 -11.08 5.77
C GLU A 156 -11.05 -11.51 4.47
N GLU A 157 -12.38 -11.43 4.41
CA GLU A 157 -13.13 -11.66 3.17
C GLU A 157 -12.85 -10.55 2.13
N THR A 158 -12.69 -9.30 2.57
CA THR A 158 -12.25 -8.21 1.69
C THR A 158 -10.85 -8.49 1.11
N ILE A 159 -9.92 -8.98 1.94
CA ILE A 159 -8.58 -9.38 1.51
C ILE A 159 -8.65 -10.54 0.50
N LYS A 160 -9.54 -11.53 0.70
CA LYS A 160 -9.79 -12.60 -0.27
C LYS A 160 -10.37 -12.07 -1.58
N ASN A 161 -11.24 -11.06 -1.55
CA ASN A 161 -11.71 -10.40 -2.76
C ASN A 161 -10.55 -9.75 -3.54
N MET A 162 -9.53 -9.20 -2.86
CA MET A 162 -8.33 -8.68 -3.55
C MET A 162 -7.52 -9.79 -4.23
N GLU A 163 -7.41 -10.96 -3.59
CA GLU A 163 -6.80 -12.14 -4.19
C GLU A 163 -7.56 -12.58 -5.46
N ARG A 164 -8.89 -12.64 -5.39
CA ARG A 164 -9.74 -12.99 -6.54
C ARG A 164 -9.60 -11.98 -7.67
N ILE A 165 -9.58 -10.69 -7.39
CA ILE A 165 -9.33 -9.66 -8.42
C ILE A 165 -7.96 -9.88 -9.08
N SER A 166 -6.92 -10.12 -8.28
CA SER A 166 -5.58 -10.33 -8.81
C SER A 166 -5.45 -11.62 -9.64
N LYS A 167 -6.11 -12.71 -9.24
CA LYS A 167 -5.95 -14.04 -9.86
C LYS A 167 -6.97 -14.31 -10.96
N GLU A 168 -8.24 -14.02 -10.70
CA GLU A 168 -9.35 -14.27 -11.63
C GLU A 168 -9.54 -13.07 -12.56
N GLY A 169 -9.56 -11.86 -12.00
CA GLY A 169 -9.87 -10.64 -12.74
C GLY A 169 -8.72 -10.12 -13.62
N MET A 170 -7.48 -10.52 -13.32
CA MET A 170 -6.27 -10.01 -13.96
C MET A 170 -5.34 -11.12 -14.47
N ASP A 171 -5.86 -12.33 -14.70
CA ASP A 171 -5.08 -13.52 -15.12
C ASP A 171 -4.21 -13.25 -16.37
N ASN A 172 -4.78 -12.57 -17.37
CA ASN A 172 -4.09 -12.22 -18.62
C ASN A 172 -3.38 -10.85 -18.59
N MET A 173 -3.34 -10.19 -17.43
CA MET A 173 -2.81 -8.82 -17.35
C MET A 173 -1.31 -8.77 -17.60
N ASP A 174 -0.54 -9.76 -17.13
CA ASP A 174 0.91 -9.78 -17.32
C ASP A 174 1.27 -9.89 -18.82
N GLU A 175 0.57 -10.74 -19.57
CA GLU A 175 0.75 -10.87 -21.03
C GLU A 175 0.35 -9.57 -21.75
N LEU A 176 -0.79 -8.97 -21.37
CA LEU A 176 -1.24 -7.70 -21.94
C LEU A 176 -0.23 -6.58 -21.69
N LEU A 177 0.26 -6.44 -20.46
CA LEU A 177 1.27 -5.44 -20.11
C LEU A 177 2.56 -5.68 -20.89
N PHE A 178 3.01 -6.93 -21.02
CA PHE A 178 4.16 -7.29 -21.85
C PHE A 178 3.97 -6.87 -23.31
N ASN A 179 2.82 -7.19 -23.90
CA ASN A 179 2.50 -6.81 -25.27
C ASN A 179 2.46 -5.28 -25.45
N ILE A 180 1.91 -4.54 -24.49
CA ILE A 180 1.92 -3.06 -24.51
C ILE A 180 3.36 -2.54 -24.47
N MET A 181 4.20 -3.09 -23.60
CA MET A 181 5.60 -2.69 -23.47
C MET A 181 6.40 -2.98 -24.75
N MET A 182 6.20 -4.14 -25.38
CA MET A 182 6.91 -4.54 -26.60
C MET A 182 6.47 -3.77 -27.85
N ASN A 183 5.19 -3.37 -27.92
CA ASN A 183 4.64 -2.65 -29.08
C ASN A 183 4.66 -1.12 -28.91
N LYS A 184 5.25 -0.63 -27.81
CA LYS A 184 5.36 0.81 -27.57
C LYS A 184 6.29 1.40 -28.64
N LYS A 185 5.77 2.32 -29.46
CA LYS A 185 6.60 3.04 -30.43
C LYS A 185 7.60 3.90 -29.64
N ASN A 186 8.88 3.63 -29.83
CA ASN A 186 9.93 4.52 -29.32
C ASN A 186 9.91 5.80 -30.14
N GLU A 187 9.26 6.84 -29.63
CA GLU A 187 9.56 8.20 -30.07
C GLU A 187 10.92 8.56 -29.46
N ASN A 188 11.96 8.38 -30.26
CA ASN A 188 13.34 8.90 -30.11
C ASN A 188 13.93 8.86 -28.69
N ALA A 189 14.78 7.86 -28.45
CA ALA A 189 15.84 7.97 -27.43
C ALA A 189 16.83 9.08 -27.80
#